data_AF-A0A0L8HMB1-F1
#
_entry.id   AF-A0A0L8HMB1-F1
#
_cell.length_a   1.000
_cell.length_b   1.000
_cell.length_c   1.000
_cell.angle_alpha   90.00
_cell.angle_beta   90.00
_cell.angle_gamma   90.00
#
_symmetry.space_group_name_H-M   'P 1'
#
loop_
_entity.id
_entity.type
_entity.pdbx_description
1 polymer ?
#
loop_
_entity_poly.entity_id
_entity_poly.type
_entity_poly.pdbx_seq_one_letter_code
_entity_poly.pdbx_strand_id
1 'polypeptide(L)' 'MPSYTLYYFNGRGRAEVLRMLFSAAGVQFQDKRIEFSEWSHYKSSKCISVYILQLFK' A
#
# COMPACT_ATOMS: atom_id res chain seq x y z
N MET A 1 -0.35 -3.26 -20.36
CA MET A 1 0.00 -3.88 -19.06
C MET A 1 -0.82 -3.22 -17.95
N PRO A 2 -1.21 -3.98 -16.91
CA PRO A 2 -1.81 -3.40 -15.70
C PRO A 2 -0.80 -2.48 -14.98
N SER A 3 -1.31 -1.41 -14.36
CA SER A 3 -0.53 -0.51 -13.51
C SER A 3 -0.89 -0.76 -12.05
N TYR A 4 0.12 -0.94 -11.21
CA TYR A 4 -0.04 -1.24 -9.79
C TYR A 4 0.40 -0.05 -8.93
N THR A 5 -0.36 0.26 -7.89
CA THR A 5 0.02 1.24 -6.86
C THR A 5 -0.17 0.61 -5.48
N LEU A 6 0.91 0.55 -4.71
CA LEU A 6 0.92 0.07 -3.34
C LEU A 6 0.77 1.26 -2.40
N TYR A 7 -0.32 1.30 -1.64
CA TYR A 7 -0.55 2.30 -0.60
C TYR A 7 -0.26 1.67 0.77
N TYR A 8 0.70 2.22 1.52
CA TYR A 8 1.00 1.76 2.88
C TYR A 8 1.60 2.87 3.73
N PHE A 9 1.66 2.65 5.04
CA PHE A 9 2.35 3.58 5.94
C PHE A 9 3.84 3.67 5.62
N ASN A 10 4.48 4.76 6.06
CA ASN A 10 5.92 4.96 5.97
C ASN A 10 6.70 4.00 6.91
N GLY A 11 6.63 2.71 6.58
CA GLY A 11 7.22 1.61 7.31
C GLY A 11 7.21 0.34 6.45
N ARG A 12 7.96 -0.67 6.89
CA ARG A 12 8.02 -1.96 6.19
C ARG A 12 6.70 -2.72 6.33
N GLY A 13 6.35 -3.08 7.57
CA GLY A 13 5.12 -3.78 7.94
C GLY A 13 4.80 -4.94 7.00
N ARG A 14 3.51 -5.16 6.72
CA ARG A 14 3.04 -6.21 5.80
C ARG A 14 3.28 -5.86 4.31
N ALA A 15 3.55 -4.59 3.99
CA ALA A 15 3.81 -4.16 2.62
C ALA A 15 5.18 -4.63 2.09
N GLU A 16 6.14 -4.92 2.96
CA GLU A 16 7.49 -5.29 2.51
C GLU A 16 7.52 -6.59 1.70
N VAL A 17 6.68 -7.56 2.07
CA VAL A 17 6.55 -8.82 1.31
C VAL A 17 6.05 -8.54 -0.11
N LEU A 18 5.09 -7.62 -0.28
CA LEU A 18 4.59 -7.22 -1.58
C LEU A 18 5.66 -6.49 -2.41
N ARG A 19 6.45 -5.60 -1.80
CA ARG A 19 7.56 -4.91 -2.49
C ARG A 19 8.62 -5.91 -3.00
N MET A 20 8.97 -6.89 -2.18
CA MET A 20 9.90 -7.96 -2.57
C MET A 20 9.35 -8.78 -3.72
N LEU A 21 8.05 -9.14 -3.69
CA LEU A 21 7.39 -9.87 -4.78
C LEU A 21 7.40 -9.09 -6.10
N PHE A 22 7.05 -7.80 -6.07
CA PHE A 22 7.10 -6.96 -7.27
C PHE A 22 8.53 -6.85 -7.82
N SER A 23 9.52 -6.66 -6.95
CA SER A 23 10.92 -6.60 -7.36
C SER A 23 11.42 -7.93 -7.94
N ALA A 24 11.07 -9.06 -7.33
CA ALA A 24 11.45 -10.39 -7.81
C ALA A 24 10.78 -10.73 -9.15
N ALA A 25 9.55 -10.28 -9.36
CA ALA A 25 8.82 -10.46 -10.61
C ALA A 25 9.20 -9.46 -11.71
N GLY A 26 10.04 -8.45 -11.41
CA GLY A 26 10.38 -7.37 -12.36
C GLY A 26 9.17 -6.50 -12.75
N VAL A 27 8.11 -6.50 -11.93
CA VAL A 27 6.87 -5.75 -12.21
C VAL A 27 7.03 -4.32 -11.69
N GLN A 28 6.82 -3.34 -12.57
CA GLN A 28 6.80 -1.94 -12.16
C GLN A 28 5.53 -1.64 -11.34
N PHE A 29 5.71 -0.98 -10.21
CA PHE A 29 4.63 -0.52 -9.35
C PHE A 29 5.03 0.80 -8.69
N GLN A 30 4.03 1.58 -8.28
CA GLN A 30 4.23 2.83 -7.55
C GLN A 30 4.07 2.59 -6.03
N ASP A 31 5.12 2.85 -5.25
CA ASP A 31 5.10 2.80 -3.78
C ASP A 31 4.65 4.17 -3.23
N LYS A 32 3.38 4.29 -2.84
CA LYS A 32 2.83 5.49 -2.20
C LYS A 32 2.80 5.31 -0.69
N ARG A 33 3.66 6.06 -0.02
CA ARG A 33 3.77 6.07 1.44
C ARG A 33 2.85 7.12 2.02
N ILE A 34 2.11 6.72 3.05
CA ILE A 34 1.13 7.54 3.75
C ILE A 34 1.67 7.85 5.14
N GLU A 35 1.64 9.11 5.53
CA GLU A 35 1.93 9.50 6.91
C GLU A 35 0.69 9.26 7.80
N PHE A 36 0.92 8.93 9.07
CA PHE A 36 -0.20 8.58 9.96
C PHE A 36 -1.20 9.73 10.16
N SER A 37 -0.73 10.98 10.05
CA SER A 37 -1.58 12.19 10.07
C SER A 37 -2.59 12.24 8.92
N GLU A 38 -2.26 11.67 7.77
CA GLU A 38 -3.10 11.66 6.57
C GLU A 38 -4.11 10.50 6.59
N TRP A 39 -3.96 9.55 7.51
CA TRP A 39 -4.77 8.34 7.58
C TRP A 39 -6.28 8.60 7.67
N SER A 40 -6.68 9.65 8.40
CA SER A 40 -8.08 10.05 8.55
C SER A 40 -8.74 10.38 7.20
N HIS A 41 -7.99 10.99 6.27
CA HIS A 41 -8.43 11.31 4.92
C HIS A 41 -8.64 10.03 4.09
N TYR A 42 -7.66 9.12 4.11
CA TYR A 42 -7.72 7.86 3.36
C TYR A 42 -8.76 6.87 3.89
N LYS A 43 -9.02 6.88 5.20
CA LYS A 43 -10.02 6.00 5.84
C LYS A 43 -11.44 6.34 5.39
N SER A 44 -11.73 7.62 5.14
CA SER A 44 -13.03 8.08 4.66
C SER A 44 -13.26 7.77 3.17
N SER A 45 -12.19 7.58 2.39
CA SER A 45 -12.29 7.17 0.99
C SER A 45 -12.53 5.66 0.89
N LYS A 46 -13.77 5.29 0.56
CA LYS A 46 -14.30 3.91 0.49
C LYS A 46 -13.45 2.94 -0.35
N CYS A 47 -12.67 3.42 -1.32
CA CYS A 47 -11.84 2.59 -2.21
C CYS A 47 -10.46 2.19 -1.65
N ILE A 48 -9.87 2.96 -0.72
CA ILE A 48 -8.48 2.72 -0.25
C ILE A 48 -8.47 2.08 1.15
N SER A 49 -9.43 2.46 1.98
CA SER A 49 -9.58 2.02 3.38
C SER A 49 -9.65 0.49 3.53
N VAL A 50 -10.24 -0.22 2.57
CA VAL A 50 -10.49 -1.67 2.67
C VAL A 50 -9.20 -2.50 2.64
N TYR A 51 -8.24 -2.16 1.77
CA TYR A 51 -7.03 -2.96 1.56
C TYR A 51 -5.95 -2.74 2.63
N ILE A 52 -5.79 -1.51 3.12
CA ILE A 52 -4.85 -1.22 4.22
C ILE A 52 -5.34 -1.90 5.51
N LEU A 53 -6.63 -1.84 5.82
CA LEU A 53 -7.19 -2.45 7.04
C LEU A 53 -7.19 -3.99 7.02
N GLN A 54 -7.36 -4.63 5.86
CA GLN A 54 -7.19 -6.08 5.73
C GLN A 54 -5.75 -6.54 6.02
N LEU A 55 -4.76 -5.65 5.84
CA LEU A 55 -3.37 -5.90 6.24
C LEU A 55 -3.09 -5.57 7.71
N PHE A 56 -4.08 -5.25 8.54
CA PHE A 56 -3.88 -5.07 9.99
C PHE A 56 -4.79 -5.93 10.87
N LYS A 57 -5.79 -6.61 10.31
CA LYS A 57 -6.52 -7.67 11.01
C LYS A 57 -5.80 -9.01 10.96
#